data_AF-A0A7W2D9V2-F1
#
_entry.id   AF-A0A7W2D9V2-F1
#
_cell.length_a   1.000
_cell.length_b   1.000
_cell.length_c   1.000
_cell.angle_alpha   90.00
_cell.angle_beta   90.00
_cell.angle_gamma   90.00
#
_symmetry.space_group_name_H-M   'P 1'
#
loop_
_entity.id
_entity.type
_entity.pdbx_description
1 polymer ?
#
loop_
_entity_poly.entity_id
_entity_poly.type
_entity_poly.pdbx_seq_one_letter_code
_entity_poly.pdbx_strand_id
1 'polypeptide(L)'
;RKESRRAKDINHKIAKHVVAEAERTGRGIALEELTGIRERVRLQKPQRATHSSWSFAQLGAFIAYKARRAGVPVVYVDPAYTSRTCAECGHVDKANRVS
;
A
#
# COMPACT_ATOMS: atom_id res chain seq x y z
N ARG A 1 12.55 -16.07 11.73
CA ARG A 1 11.18 -16.46 12.18
C ARG A 1 10.47 -15.39 13.03
N LYS A 2 11.10 -14.79 14.06
CA LYS A 2 10.48 -13.76 14.93
C LYS A 2 10.06 -12.50 14.17
N GLU A 3 10.93 -11.97 13.32
CA GLU A 3 10.67 -10.76 12.51
C GLU A 3 9.52 -10.94 11.52
N SER A 4 9.47 -12.06 10.79
CA SER A 4 8.38 -12.36 9.86
C SER A 4 7.02 -12.44 10.56
N ARG A 5 6.95 -13.02 11.77
CA ARG A 5 5.72 -13.04 12.57
C ARG A 5 5.32 -11.64 13.03
N ARG A 6 6.28 -10.82 13.44
CA ARG A 6 6.05 -9.41 13.80
C ARG A 6 5.52 -8.61 12.61
N ALA A 7 6.15 -8.73 11.44
CA ALA A 7 5.70 -8.08 10.21
C ALA A 7 4.27 -8.52 9.83
N LYS A 8 3.97 -9.83 9.94
CA LYS A 8 2.63 -10.37 9.70
C LYS A 8 1.59 -9.79 10.67
N ASP A 9 1.90 -9.72 11.96
CA ASP A 9 1.02 -9.12 12.98
C ASP A 9 0.76 -7.63 12.69
N ILE A 10 1.81 -6.87 12.38
CA ILE A 10 1.71 -5.47 11.97
C ILE A 10 0.81 -5.32 10.73
N ASN A 11 1.03 -6.13 9.70
CA ASN A 11 0.20 -6.12 8.49
C ASN A 11 -1.27 -6.46 8.81
N HIS A 12 -1.54 -7.40 9.72
CA HIS A 12 -2.90 -7.66 10.16
C HIS A 12 -3.50 -6.44 10.87
N LYS A 13 -2.77 -5.77 11.76
CA LYS A 13 -3.26 -4.57 12.46
C LYS A 13 -3.57 -3.43 11.49
N ILE A 14 -2.63 -3.13 10.59
CA ILE A 14 -2.80 -2.11 9.54
C ILE A 14 -4.02 -2.44 8.68
N ALA A 15 -4.12 -3.65 8.14
CA ALA A 15 -5.25 -4.04 7.30
C ALA A 15 -6.59 -3.97 8.04
N LYS A 16 -6.64 -4.26 9.35
CA LYS A 16 -7.87 -4.09 10.14
C LYS A 16 -8.24 -2.62 10.25
N HIS A 17 -7.27 -1.76 10.52
CA HIS A 17 -7.51 -0.32 10.68
C HIS A 17 -7.97 0.33 9.38
N VAL A 18 -7.29 0.05 8.25
CA VAL A 18 -7.66 0.57 6.93
C VAL A 18 -9.08 0.18 6.54
N VAL A 19 -9.44 -1.10 6.72
CA VAL A 19 -10.80 -1.58 6.38
C VAL A 19 -11.86 -0.97 7.30
N ALA A 20 -11.60 -0.89 8.61
CA ALA A 20 -12.53 -0.27 9.55
C ALA A 20 -12.78 1.21 9.24
N GLU A 21 -11.74 1.93 8.78
CA GLU A 21 -11.87 3.34 8.39
C GLU A 21 -12.71 3.49 7.10
N ALA A 22 -12.46 2.65 6.10
CA ALA A 22 -13.21 2.66 4.86
C ALA A 22 -14.69 2.32 5.10
N GLU A 23 -14.95 1.30 5.93
CA GLU A 23 -16.31 0.90 6.35
C GLU A 23 -17.02 2.05 7.09
N ARG A 24 -16.39 2.63 8.11
CA ARG A 24 -16.94 3.73 8.92
C ARG A 24 -17.28 4.96 8.08
N THR A 25 -16.52 5.21 7.02
CA THR A 25 -16.65 6.40 6.20
C THR A 25 -17.43 6.17 4.90
N GLY A 26 -17.88 4.95 4.63
CA GLY A 26 -18.59 4.57 3.40
C GLY A 26 -17.72 4.68 2.14
N ARG A 27 -16.40 4.60 2.27
CA ARG A 27 -15.43 4.77 1.17
C ARG A 27 -14.90 3.43 0.68
N GLY A 28 -14.43 3.40 -0.58
CA GLY A 28 -13.66 2.29 -1.12
C GLY A 28 -12.16 2.41 -0.85
N ILE A 29 -11.43 1.32 -1.06
CA ILE A 29 -9.98 1.27 -0.93
C ILE A 29 -9.34 1.09 -2.31
N ALA A 30 -8.42 1.98 -2.67
CA ALA A 30 -7.56 1.79 -3.83
C ALA A 30 -6.21 1.21 -3.40
N LEU A 31 -5.77 0.12 -4.03
CA LEU A 31 -4.47 -0.51 -3.81
C LEU A 31 -3.64 -0.45 -5.09
N GLU A 32 -2.39 -0.05 -4.99
CA GLU A 32 -1.45 -0.14 -6.12
C GLU A 32 -0.97 -1.58 -6.31
N GLU A 33 -0.84 -2.00 -7.57
CA GLU A 33 -0.19 -3.27 -7.90
C GLU A 33 1.34 -3.08 -7.89
N LEU A 34 1.97 -3.41 -6.75
CA LEU A 34 3.41 -3.20 -6.53
C LEU A 34 4.27 -4.40 -6.92
N THR A 35 3.74 -5.33 -7.72
CA THR A 35 4.55 -6.40 -8.31
C THR A 35 5.77 -5.83 -9.05
N GLY A 36 6.96 -6.39 -8.81
CA GLY A 36 8.19 -5.95 -9.46
C GLY A 36 8.82 -4.65 -8.89
N ILE A 37 8.30 -4.11 -7.78
CA ILE A 37 8.82 -2.86 -7.21
C ILE A 37 10.28 -2.96 -6.72
N ARG A 38 10.71 -4.15 -6.31
CA ARG A 38 12.07 -4.40 -5.79
C ARG A 38 13.13 -4.27 -6.87
N GLU A 39 12.77 -4.59 -8.10
CA GLU A 39 13.61 -4.52 -9.29
C GLU A 39 13.60 -3.10 -9.88
N ARG A 40 12.44 -2.44 -9.85
CA ARG A 40 12.23 -1.12 -10.46
C ARG A 40 12.83 0.04 -9.66
N VAL A 41 12.86 -0.04 -8.32
CA VAL A 41 13.24 1.11 -7.48
C VAL A 41 14.67 0.97 -6.96
N ARG A 42 15.55 1.90 -7.37
CA ARG A 42 16.89 2.04 -6.81
C ARG A 42 16.87 2.94 -5.57
N LEU A 43 16.85 2.32 -4.40
CA LEU A 43 16.87 3.03 -3.11
C LEU A 43 18.29 3.23 -2.58
N GLN A 44 18.47 4.34 -1.85
CA GLN A 44 19.67 4.60 -1.06
C GLN A 44 19.84 3.52 0.03
N LYS A 45 21.09 3.27 0.46
CA LYS A 45 21.44 2.21 1.43
C LYS A 45 20.49 2.09 2.65
N PRO A 46 20.12 3.18 3.36
CA PRO A 46 19.25 3.06 4.54
C PRO A 46 17.82 2.61 4.21
N GLN A 47 17.27 3.00 3.06
CA GLN A 47 15.89 2.70 2.67
C GLN A 47 15.72 1.28 2.10
N ARG A 48 16.82 0.68 1.61
CA ARG A 48 16.83 -0.65 0.99
C ARG A 48 16.42 -1.76 1.97
N ALA A 49 16.89 -1.68 3.22
CA ALA A 49 16.58 -2.68 4.24
C ALA A 49 15.07 -2.71 4.54
N THR A 50 14.45 -1.54 4.73
CA THR A 50 13.01 -1.40 4.96
C THR A 50 12.19 -1.90 3.78
N HIS A 51 12.58 -1.54 2.56
CA HIS A 51 11.88 -1.95 1.35
C HIS A 51 11.94 -3.47 1.09
N SER A 52 13.08 -4.11 1.38
CA SER A 52 13.25 -5.55 1.19
C SER A 52 12.63 -6.40 2.31
N SER A 53 12.55 -5.87 3.53
CA SER A 53 12.03 -6.57 4.71
C SER A 53 10.50 -6.52 4.83
N TRP A 54 9.85 -5.52 4.23
CA TRP A 54 8.39 -5.40 4.24
C TRP A 54 7.74 -6.20 3.09
N SER A 55 6.63 -6.86 3.38
CA SER A 55 5.86 -7.64 2.40
C SER A 55 4.59 -6.88 1.99
N PHE A 56 4.67 -6.09 0.92
CA PHE A 56 3.55 -5.32 0.37
C PHE A 56 2.42 -6.24 -0.13
N ALA A 57 2.77 -7.33 -0.81
CA ALA A 57 1.81 -8.31 -1.30
C ALA A 57 0.99 -8.94 -0.15
N GLN A 58 1.63 -9.22 0.99
CA GLN A 58 0.91 -9.75 2.16
C GLN A 58 -0.08 -8.73 2.74
N LEU A 59 0.31 -7.45 2.82
CA LEU A 59 -0.58 -6.40 3.29
C LEU A 59 -1.79 -6.25 2.36
N GLY A 60 -1.56 -6.22 1.03
CA GLY A 60 -2.62 -6.17 0.03
C GLY A 60 -3.58 -7.34 0.15
N ALA A 61 -3.07 -8.57 0.29
CA ALA A 61 -3.90 -9.76 0.51
C ALA A 61 -4.75 -9.66 1.79
N PHE A 62 -4.18 -9.11 2.87
CA PHE A 62 -4.89 -8.93 4.14
C PHE A 62 -5.99 -7.87 4.06
N ILE A 63 -5.75 -6.77 3.34
CA ILE A 63 -6.76 -5.76 3.07
C ILE A 63 -7.88 -6.37 2.23
N ALA A 64 -7.54 -7.04 1.13
CA ALA A 64 -8.52 -7.61 0.21
C ALA A 64 -9.49 -8.58 0.91
N TYR A 65 -8.99 -9.56 1.67
CA TYR A 65 -9.90 -10.52 2.30
C TYR A 65 -10.75 -9.89 3.41
N LYS A 66 -10.23 -8.90 4.14
CA LYS A 66 -10.96 -8.21 5.21
C LYS A 66 -12.00 -7.25 4.67
N ALA A 67 -11.65 -6.48 3.64
CA ALA A 67 -12.55 -5.58 2.95
C ALA A 67 -13.74 -6.35 2.38
N ARG A 68 -13.48 -7.48 1.72
CA ARG A 68 -14.53 -8.39 1.24
C ARG A 68 -15.47 -8.87 2.36
N ARG A 69 -14.95 -9.15 3.56
CA ARG A 69 -15.77 -9.55 4.72
C ARG A 69 -16.61 -8.41 5.28
N ALA A 70 -16.14 -7.17 5.16
CA ALA A 70 -16.83 -5.96 5.63
C ALA A 70 -17.70 -5.29 4.54
N GLY A 71 -17.78 -5.88 3.34
CA GLY A 71 -18.51 -5.27 2.21
C GLY A 71 -17.85 -4.00 1.65
N VAL A 72 -16.58 -3.75 1.96
CA VAL A 72 -15.84 -2.58 1.48
C VAL A 72 -15.27 -2.86 0.07
N PRO A 73 -15.56 -2.02 -0.94
CA PRO A 73 -15.03 -2.21 -2.28
C PRO A 73 -13.52 -1.94 -2.33
N VAL A 74 -12.79 -2.80 -3.04
CA VAL A 74 -11.35 -2.66 -3.28
C VAL A 74 -11.10 -2.60 -4.77
N VAL A 75 -10.35 -1.60 -5.22
CA VAL A 75 -9.91 -1.45 -6.62
C VAL A 75 -8.39 -1.48 -6.69
N TYR A 76 -7.86 -2.13 -7.72
CA TYR A 76 -6.43 -2.09 -8.01
C TYR A 76 -6.15 -1.01 -9.05
N VAL A 77 -5.15 -0.18 -8.80
CA VAL A 77 -4.76 0.94 -9.68
C VAL A 77 -3.32 0.78 -10.14
N ASP A 78 -3.03 1.29 -11.34
CA ASP A 78 -1.67 1.30 -11.89
C ASP A 78 -0.78 2.21 -11.00
N PRO A 79 0.35 1.71 -10.47
CA PRO A 79 1.30 2.53 -9.70
C PRO A 79 2.00 3.63 -10.52
N ALA A 80 1.86 3.65 -11.84
CA ALA A 80 2.49 4.65 -12.69
C ALA A 80 1.99 6.07 -12.34
N TYR A 81 2.93 6.94 -11.98
CA TYR A 81 2.70 8.37 -11.73
C TYR A 81 1.76 8.72 -10.56
N THR A 82 1.23 7.76 -9.82
CA THR A 82 0.36 8.00 -8.64
C THR A 82 1.04 8.87 -7.58
N SER A 83 2.35 8.68 -7.37
CA SER A 83 3.18 9.49 -6.48
C SER A 83 3.64 10.85 -7.03
N ARG A 84 3.29 11.16 -8.29
CA ARG A 84 3.67 12.39 -9.01
C ARG A 84 2.46 13.19 -9.52
N THR A 85 1.27 12.60 -9.43
CA THR A 85 0.03 13.21 -9.90
C THR A 85 -0.56 14.02 -8.77
N CYS A 86 -0.78 15.31 -8.98
CA CYS A 86 -1.47 16.16 -8.00
C CYS A 86 -2.91 15.66 -7.80
N ALA A 87 -3.32 15.45 -6.55
CA ALA A 87 -4.68 15.00 -6.21
C ALA A 87 -5.77 16.06 -6.48
N GLU A 88 -5.38 17.34 -6.60
CA GLU A 88 -6.30 18.45 -6.84
C GLU A 88 -6.48 18.73 -8.34
N CYS A 89 -5.39 18.82 -9.09
CA CYS A 89 -5.43 19.26 -10.49
C CYS A 89 -5.03 18.19 -11.53
N GLY A 90 -4.54 17.01 -11.10
CA GLY A 90 -4.13 15.93 -11.99
C GLY A 90 -2.80 16.17 -12.73
N HIS A 91 -2.13 17.31 -12.51
CA HIS A 91 -0.83 17.58 -13.14
C HIS A 91 0.24 16.61 -12.64
N VAL A 92 1.06 16.09 -13.56
CA VAL A 92 2.13 15.13 -13.27
C VAL A 92 3.47 15.85 -13.29
N ASP A 93 4.09 15.98 -12.11
CA ASP A 93 5.43 16.57 -11.97
C ASP A 93 6.30 15.73 -11.01
N LYS A 94 7.62 15.69 -11.23
CA LYS A 94 8.56 15.09 -10.30
C LYS A 94 8.57 15.80 -8.95
N ALA A 95 8.37 17.12 -8.93
CA ALA A 95 8.31 17.95 -7.72
C ALA A 95 7.09 17.64 -6.84
N ASN A 96 6.03 17.06 -7.40
CA ASN A 96 4.85 16.65 -6.63
C ASN A 96 5.12 15.47 -5.69
N ARG A 97 6.23 14.75 -5.89
CA ARG A 97 6.62 13.65 -5.02
C ARG A 97 7.28 14.20 -3.76
N VAL A 98 6.56 14.20 -2.65
CA VAL A 98 7.11 14.48 -1.32
C VAL A 98 8.00 13.28 -0.92
N SER A 99 9.32 13.51 -0.85
CA SER A 99 10.33 12.49 -0.55
C SER A 99 10.76 12.49 0.92
#